data_AF-A0A841KMJ1-F1
#
_entry.id   AF-A0A841KMJ1-F1
#
_cell.length_a   1.000
_cell.length_b   1.000
_cell.length_c   1.000
_cell.angle_alpha   90.00
_cell.angle_beta   90.00
_cell.angle_gamma   90.00
#
_symmetry.space_group_name_H-M   'P 1'
#
loop_
_entity.id
_entity.type
_entity.pdbx_description
1 polymer ?
#
loop_
_entity_poly.entity_id
_entity_poly.type
_entity_poly.pdbx_seq_one_letter_code
_entity_poly.pdbx_strand_id
1 'polypeptide(L)'
;MKGKERNEILIVIKRLPKYTKLVYHLYKASFVTRKQKLLLSTAMGYLISPIELIPGFIPVMGQVDDLIIVLTILKRVLKANKNEMIQDLLLKQGLTLESIDEDIRISMEVAKGMMRKAGRFMGRSLLWTGKASISFGKKVFGRKSKKNMEIEKES
;
A
#
# COMPACT_ATOMS: atom_id res chain seq x y z
N MET A 1 -9.47 11.24 -2.16
CA MET A 1 -9.94 10.01 -2.81
C MET A 1 -11.16 10.45 -3.59
N LYS A 2 -11.21 10.15 -4.87
CA LYS A 2 -12.44 10.40 -5.65
C LYS A 2 -13.56 9.54 -5.05
N GLY A 3 -14.82 9.97 -5.14
CA GLY A 3 -15.96 9.20 -4.59
C GLY A 3 -16.02 7.75 -5.10
N LYS A 4 -15.59 7.55 -6.36
CA LYS A 4 -15.47 6.24 -7.01
C LYS A 4 -14.48 5.28 -6.30
N GLU A 5 -13.26 5.74 -5.99
CA GLU A 5 -12.22 4.93 -5.32
C GLU A 5 -12.66 4.43 -3.94
N ARG A 6 -13.47 5.22 -3.22
CA ARG A 6 -14.02 4.83 -1.91
C ARG A 6 -15.04 3.70 -2.04
N ASN A 7 -15.92 3.76 -3.02
CA ASN A 7 -16.92 2.71 -3.21
C ASN A 7 -16.28 1.40 -3.66
N GLU A 8 -15.27 1.49 -4.53
CA GLU A 8 -14.52 0.32 -5.01
C GLU A 8 -13.77 -0.39 -3.88
N ILE A 9 -13.02 0.34 -3.04
CA ILE A 9 -12.30 -0.30 -1.94
C ILE A 9 -13.24 -0.92 -0.90
N LEU A 10 -14.42 -0.32 -0.67
CA LEU A 10 -15.43 -0.91 0.21
C LEU A 10 -15.95 -2.25 -0.30
N ILE A 11 -16.05 -2.43 -1.63
CA ILE A 11 -16.42 -3.72 -2.23
C ILE A 11 -15.35 -4.77 -1.92
N VAL A 12 -14.06 -4.40 -2.07
CA VAL A 12 -12.94 -5.31 -1.75
C VAL A 12 -12.95 -5.69 -0.27
N ILE A 13 -13.13 -4.71 0.62
CA ILE A 13 -13.20 -4.95 2.08
C ILE A 13 -14.34 -5.91 2.42
N LYS A 14 -15.53 -5.73 1.82
CA LYS A 14 -16.67 -6.63 2.01
C LYS A 14 -16.41 -8.07 1.54
N ARG A 15 -15.43 -8.29 0.66
CA ARG A 15 -15.03 -9.63 0.19
C ARG A 15 -13.96 -10.29 1.06
N LEU A 16 -13.33 -9.58 2.00
CA LEU A 16 -12.30 -10.16 2.90
C LEU A 16 -12.72 -11.47 3.57
N PRO A 17 -13.93 -11.61 4.16
CA PRO A 17 -14.34 -12.88 4.78
C PRO A 17 -14.38 -14.05 3.79
N LYS A 18 -14.69 -13.77 2.51
CA LYS A 18 -14.70 -14.76 1.43
C LYS A 18 -13.28 -15.18 1.07
N TYR A 19 -12.33 -14.25 1.03
CA TYR A 19 -10.92 -14.55 0.82
C TYR A 19 -10.34 -15.38 1.95
N THR A 20 -10.66 -15.06 3.20
CA THR A 20 -10.24 -15.88 4.36
C THR A 20 -10.73 -17.32 4.26
N LYS A 21 -12.02 -17.51 3.94
CA LYS A 21 -12.58 -18.85 3.70
C LYS A 21 -11.91 -19.56 2.52
N LEU A 22 -11.64 -18.85 1.44
CA LEU A 22 -10.99 -19.42 0.26
C LEU A 22 -9.56 -19.87 0.56
N VAL A 23 -8.76 -19.05 1.26
CA VAL A 23 -7.42 -19.41 1.72
C VAL A 23 -7.48 -20.67 2.59
N TYR A 24 -8.41 -20.73 3.54
CA TYR A 24 -8.59 -21.89 4.41
C TYR A 24 -8.93 -23.18 3.63
N HIS A 25 -9.91 -23.12 2.72
CA HIS A 25 -10.29 -24.29 1.93
C HIS A 25 -9.16 -24.76 1.00
N LEU A 26 -8.45 -23.84 0.35
CA LEU A 26 -7.30 -24.18 -0.48
C LEU A 26 -6.17 -24.80 0.33
N TYR A 27 -5.93 -24.32 1.56
CA TYR A 27 -4.91 -24.88 2.43
C TYR A 27 -5.21 -26.35 2.80
N LYS A 28 -6.49 -26.66 3.03
CA LYS A 28 -6.96 -28.01 3.36
C LYS A 28 -7.06 -28.95 2.15
N ALA A 29 -7.14 -28.41 0.93
CA ALA A 29 -7.27 -29.21 -0.28
C ALA A 29 -6.08 -30.17 -0.49
N SER A 30 -6.39 -31.39 -0.94
CA SER A 30 -5.42 -32.45 -1.21
C SER A 30 -4.57 -32.18 -2.45
N PHE A 31 -5.15 -31.52 -3.46
CA PHE A 31 -4.48 -31.20 -4.74
C PHE A 31 -3.50 -30.02 -4.65
N VAL A 32 -3.46 -29.29 -3.52
CA VAL A 32 -2.56 -28.15 -3.34
C VAL A 32 -1.19 -28.64 -2.85
N THR A 33 -0.13 -28.29 -3.57
CA THR A 33 1.25 -28.72 -3.27
C THR A 33 1.77 -28.12 -1.96
N ARG A 34 2.78 -28.74 -1.34
CA ARG A 34 3.42 -28.21 -0.11
C ARG A 34 3.94 -26.77 -0.28
N LYS A 35 4.52 -26.45 -1.45
CA LYS A 35 4.99 -25.09 -1.78
C LYS A 35 3.84 -24.09 -1.80
N GLN A 36 2.70 -24.46 -2.38
CA GLN A 36 1.51 -23.61 -2.37
C GLN A 36 0.91 -23.48 -0.97
N LYS A 37 0.91 -24.55 -0.16
CA LYS A 37 0.51 -24.48 1.24
C LYS A 37 1.38 -23.52 2.05
N LEU A 38 2.69 -23.48 1.79
CA LEU A 38 3.58 -22.49 2.41
C LEU A 38 3.18 -21.05 2.03
N LEU A 39 2.88 -20.79 0.75
CA LEU A 39 2.37 -19.49 0.33
C LEU A 39 1.03 -19.16 1.00
N LEU A 40 0.12 -20.13 1.11
CA LEU A 40 -1.16 -19.95 1.79
C LEU A 40 -0.98 -19.72 3.30
N SER A 41 0.02 -20.33 3.94
CA SER A 41 0.38 -20.01 5.33
C SER A 41 0.82 -18.56 5.48
N THR A 42 1.60 -18.04 4.53
CA THR A 42 1.95 -16.61 4.49
C THR A 42 0.70 -15.74 4.37
N ALA A 43 -0.21 -16.08 3.46
CA ALA A 43 -1.49 -15.37 3.32
C ALA A 43 -2.35 -15.46 4.59
N MET A 44 -2.39 -16.62 5.26
CA MET A 44 -3.06 -16.78 6.56
C MET A 44 -2.42 -15.90 7.63
N GLY A 45 -1.09 -15.80 7.68
CA GLY A 45 -0.38 -14.92 8.61
C GLY A 45 -0.83 -13.47 8.45
N TYR A 46 -0.90 -12.98 7.22
CA TYR A 46 -1.40 -11.62 6.92
C TYR A 46 -2.90 -11.44 7.22
N LEU A 47 -3.72 -12.48 7.05
CA LEU A 47 -5.16 -12.41 7.35
C LEU A 47 -5.49 -12.52 8.85
N ILE A 48 -4.68 -13.25 9.61
CA ILE A 48 -4.87 -13.48 11.05
C ILE A 48 -4.25 -12.34 11.86
N SER A 49 -3.20 -11.69 11.34
CA SER A 49 -2.57 -10.54 11.98
C SER A 49 -3.62 -9.46 12.23
N PRO A 50 -4.06 -9.27 13.49
CA PRO A 50 -5.01 -8.23 13.82
C PRO A 50 -4.22 -6.93 13.89
N ILE A 51 -3.92 -6.34 12.74
CA ILE A 51 -3.35 -5.00 12.64
C ILE A 51 -1.99 -4.93 13.38
N GLU A 52 -0.92 -5.51 12.84
CA GLU A 52 0.44 -5.23 13.34
C GLU A 52 1.00 -3.95 12.70
N LEU A 53 1.14 -2.87 13.48
CA LEU A 53 2.33 -2.49 14.27
C LEU A 53 3.45 -1.79 13.47
N ILE A 54 3.12 -0.78 12.67
CA ILE A 54 4.05 0.33 12.46
C ILE A 54 3.35 1.66 12.80
N PRO A 55 3.46 2.14 14.06
CA PRO A 55 3.24 3.54 14.33
C PRO A 55 4.42 4.33 13.74
N GLY A 56 4.27 4.81 12.50
CA GLY A 56 5.31 5.57 11.81
C GLY A 56 4.78 6.37 10.63
N PHE A 57 4.49 7.66 10.87
CA PHE A 57 4.28 8.81 9.96
C PHE A 57 3.41 8.71 8.68
N ILE A 58 3.00 7.53 8.20
CA ILE A 58 2.01 7.33 7.12
C ILE A 58 0.92 6.37 7.61
N PRO A 59 -0.11 6.87 8.33
CA PRO A 59 -1.00 6.05 9.17
C PRO A 59 -1.90 4.98 8.48
N VAL A 60 -1.76 4.72 7.18
CA VAL A 60 -2.73 3.89 6.42
C VAL A 60 -2.07 2.96 5.37
N MET A 61 -0.74 2.99 5.17
CA MET A 61 -0.11 2.27 4.04
C MET A 61 -0.06 0.74 4.21
N GLY A 62 0.21 0.25 5.41
CA GLY A 62 0.50 -1.16 5.69
C GLY A 62 -0.70 -2.11 5.72
N GLN A 63 -1.90 -1.68 5.29
CA GLN A 63 -3.08 -2.57 5.21
C GLN A 63 -3.41 -2.96 3.77
N VAL A 64 -3.06 -2.09 2.82
CA VAL A 64 -3.39 -2.31 1.39
C VAL A 64 -2.37 -3.24 0.75
N ASP A 65 -1.11 -3.18 1.18
CA ASP A 65 -0.04 -4.09 0.77
C ASP A 65 -0.30 -5.54 1.21
N ASP A 66 -0.71 -5.77 2.46
CA ASP A 66 -1.07 -7.09 2.98
C ASP A 66 -2.20 -7.72 2.15
N LEU A 67 -3.23 -6.92 1.83
CA LEU A 67 -4.32 -7.33 0.97
C LEU A 67 -3.84 -7.68 -0.44
N ILE A 68 -2.97 -6.85 -1.03
CA ILE A 68 -2.36 -7.14 -2.35
C ILE A 68 -1.58 -8.45 -2.30
N ILE A 69 -0.82 -8.71 -1.24
CA ILE A 69 -0.05 -9.94 -1.05
C ILE A 69 -0.99 -11.14 -0.99
N VAL A 70 -2.03 -11.10 -0.15
CA VAL A 70 -3.02 -12.18 -0.01
C VAL A 70 -3.70 -12.48 -1.35
N LEU A 71 -4.20 -11.44 -2.04
CA LEU A 71 -4.88 -11.60 -3.33
C LEU A 71 -3.94 -12.15 -4.41
N THR A 72 -2.67 -11.70 -4.42
CA THR A 72 -1.66 -12.17 -5.37
C THR A 72 -1.31 -13.64 -5.13
N ILE A 73 -1.17 -14.05 -3.87
CA ILE A 73 -0.95 -15.45 -3.50
C ILE A 73 -2.14 -16.31 -3.93
N LEU A 74 -3.37 -15.88 -3.61
CA LEU A 74 -4.59 -16.56 -4.04
C LEU A 74 -4.61 -16.74 -5.57
N LYS A 75 -4.42 -15.66 -6.32
CA LYS A 75 -4.36 -15.69 -7.79
C LYS A 75 -3.32 -16.71 -8.28
N ARG A 76 -2.12 -16.71 -7.70
CA ARG A 76 -1.04 -17.63 -8.08
C ARG A 76 -1.41 -19.09 -7.83
N VAL A 77 -1.97 -19.41 -6.66
CA VAL A 77 -2.38 -20.76 -6.31
C VAL A 77 -3.55 -21.24 -7.18
N LEU A 78 -4.56 -20.39 -7.41
CA LEU A 78 -5.72 -20.70 -8.24
C LEU A 78 -5.30 -20.93 -9.71
N LYS A 79 -4.44 -20.07 -10.27
CA LYS A 79 -3.95 -20.22 -11.65
C LYS A 79 -3.07 -21.46 -11.86
N ALA A 80 -2.36 -21.89 -10.82
CA ALA A 80 -1.51 -23.09 -10.88
C ALA A 80 -2.31 -24.40 -10.78
N ASN A 81 -3.58 -24.36 -10.34
CA ASN A 81 -4.41 -25.53 -10.07
C ASN A 81 -5.77 -25.44 -10.79
N LYS A 82 -5.78 -25.14 -12.09
CA LYS A 82 -7.03 -25.01 -12.85
C LYS A 82 -7.74 -26.36 -13.00
N ASN A 83 -8.61 -26.68 -12.06
CA ASN A 83 -9.45 -27.87 -12.08
C ASN A 83 -10.89 -27.50 -11.65
N GLU A 84 -11.82 -28.44 -11.85
CA GLU A 84 -13.24 -28.26 -11.51
C GLU A 84 -13.47 -27.95 -10.03
N MET A 85 -12.65 -28.54 -9.14
CA MET A 85 -12.75 -28.28 -7.69
C MET A 85 -12.46 -26.82 -7.34
N ILE A 86 -11.52 -26.17 -8.04
CA ILE A 86 -11.27 -24.74 -7.84
C ILE A 86 -12.44 -23.90 -8.31
N GLN A 87 -13.06 -24.24 -9.43
CA GLN A 87 -14.23 -23.53 -9.93
C GLN A 87 -15.39 -23.64 -8.93
N ASP A 88 -15.64 -24.83 -8.39
CA ASP A 88 -16.64 -25.06 -7.34
C ASP A 88 -16.34 -24.25 -6.06
N LEU A 89 -15.08 -24.22 -5.60
CA LEU A 89 -14.68 -23.42 -4.45
C LEU A 89 -14.92 -21.91 -4.66
N LEU A 90 -14.60 -21.40 -5.85
CA LEU A 90 -14.82 -19.99 -6.21
C LEU A 90 -16.33 -19.67 -6.26
N LEU A 91 -17.12 -20.52 -6.91
CA LEU A 91 -18.58 -20.40 -6.98
C LEU A 91 -19.23 -20.44 -5.60
N LYS A 92 -18.81 -21.35 -4.72
CA LYS A 92 -19.28 -21.45 -3.32
C LYS A 92 -19.06 -20.18 -2.51
N GLN A 93 -18.00 -19.42 -2.81
CA GLN A 93 -17.76 -18.13 -2.17
C GLN A 93 -18.39 -16.95 -2.93
N GLY A 94 -18.99 -17.17 -4.10
CA GLY A 94 -19.47 -16.13 -5.00
C GLY A 94 -18.31 -15.22 -5.43
N LEU A 95 -17.20 -15.83 -5.84
CA LEU A 95 -15.99 -15.19 -6.36
C LEU A 95 -15.66 -15.75 -7.75
N THR A 96 -14.91 -14.97 -8.53
CA THR A 96 -14.30 -15.42 -9.79
C THR A 96 -12.84 -15.01 -9.85
N LEU A 97 -12.06 -15.56 -10.78
CA LEU A 97 -10.68 -15.12 -11.00
C LEU A 97 -10.61 -13.65 -11.40
N GLU A 98 -11.59 -13.18 -12.18
CA GLU A 98 -11.74 -11.80 -12.63
C GLU A 98 -12.01 -10.88 -11.43
N SER A 99 -12.84 -11.32 -10.48
CA SER A 99 -13.10 -10.55 -9.25
C SER A 99 -11.84 -10.37 -8.40
N ILE A 100 -10.94 -11.37 -8.38
CA ILE A 100 -9.65 -11.28 -7.68
C ILE A 100 -8.70 -10.33 -8.43
N ASP A 101 -8.67 -10.41 -9.76
CA ASP A 101 -7.84 -9.53 -10.60
C ASP A 101 -8.25 -8.07 -10.47
N GLU A 102 -9.56 -7.80 -10.42
CA GLU A 102 -10.09 -6.46 -10.19
C GLU A 102 -9.77 -5.96 -8.79
N ASP A 103 -9.88 -6.81 -7.77
CA ASP A 103 -9.62 -6.40 -6.39
C ASP A 103 -8.13 -6.12 -6.14
N ILE A 104 -7.22 -6.81 -6.84
CA ILE A 104 -5.79 -6.46 -6.89
C ILE A 104 -5.61 -5.09 -7.53
N ARG A 105 -6.27 -4.83 -8.67
CA ARG A 105 -6.17 -3.55 -9.39
C ARG A 105 -6.65 -2.39 -8.52
N ILE A 106 -7.82 -2.52 -7.89
CA ILE A 106 -8.39 -1.51 -6.98
C ILE A 106 -7.41 -1.24 -5.83
N SER A 107 -6.91 -2.30 -5.19
CA SER A 107 -5.97 -2.17 -4.07
C SER A 107 -4.67 -1.45 -4.50
N MET A 108 -4.13 -1.81 -5.66
CA MET A 108 -2.96 -1.13 -6.23
C MET A 108 -3.21 0.34 -6.55
N GLU A 109 -4.40 0.71 -7.05
CA GLU A 109 -4.73 2.12 -7.30
C GLU A 109 -4.85 2.94 -6.01
N VAL A 110 -5.40 2.35 -4.94
CA VAL A 110 -5.42 2.97 -3.62
C VAL A 110 -3.99 3.21 -3.12
N ALA A 111 -3.13 2.18 -3.17
CA ALA A 111 -1.73 2.28 -2.77
C ALA A 111 -0.98 3.37 -3.57
N LYS A 112 -1.10 3.39 -4.90
CA LYS A 112 -0.52 4.45 -5.75
C LYS A 112 -1.06 5.83 -5.39
N GLY A 113 -2.36 5.96 -5.16
CA GLY A 113 -3.00 7.21 -4.77
C GLY A 113 -2.43 7.77 -3.46
N MET A 114 -2.10 6.88 -2.51
CA MET A 114 -1.45 7.25 -1.26
C MET A 114 0.02 7.62 -1.46
N MET A 115 0.78 6.84 -2.24
CA MET A 115 2.18 7.14 -2.57
C MET A 115 2.31 8.53 -3.22
N ARG A 116 1.44 8.84 -4.18
CA ARG A 116 1.41 10.16 -4.85
C ARG A 116 1.13 11.31 -3.88
N LYS A 117 0.32 11.11 -2.83
CA LYS A 117 0.09 12.14 -1.80
C LYS A 117 1.30 12.31 -0.90
N ALA A 118 1.87 11.20 -0.42
CA ALA A 118 3.07 11.21 0.43
C ALA A 118 4.25 11.90 -0.29
N GLY A 119 4.54 11.50 -1.54
CA GLY A 119 5.60 12.11 -2.33
C GLY A 119 5.39 13.61 -2.56
N ARG A 120 4.14 14.06 -2.81
CA ARG A 120 3.83 15.49 -2.92
C ARG A 120 4.03 16.25 -1.61
N PHE A 121 3.66 15.65 -0.48
CA PHE A 121 3.88 16.25 0.84
C PHE A 121 5.38 16.39 1.13
N MET A 122 6.13 15.29 1.00
CA MET A 122 7.59 15.28 1.22
C MET A 122 8.32 16.24 0.29
N GLY A 123 7.97 16.26 -1.00
CA GLY A 123 8.56 17.20 -1.96
C GLY A 123 8.32 18.66 -1.60
N ARG A 124 7.11 19.00 -1.14
CA ARG A 124 6.79 20.37 -0.67
C ARG A 124 7.58 20.75 0.59
N SER A 125 7.70 19.84 1.54
CA SER A 125 8.47 20.07 2.76
C SER A 125 9.96 20.32 2.45
N LEU A 126 10.55 19.52 1.57
CA LEU A 126 11.95 19.66 1.16
C LEU A 126 12.21 20.99 0.41
N LEU A 127 11.28 21.41 -0.45
CA LEU A 127 11.36 22.70 -1.13
C LEU A 127 11.23 23.89 -0.16
N TRP A 128 10.38 23.77 0.85
CA TRP A 128 10.20 24.81 1.88
C TRP A 128 11.45 24.93 2.76
N THR A 129 12.00 23.82 3.24
CA THR A 129 13.24 23.83 4.04
C THR A 129 14.42 24.37 3.22
N GLY A 130 14.57 23.95 1.95
CA GLY A 130 15.62 24.48 1.08
C GLY A 130 15.51 26.00 0.86
N LYS A 131 14.31 26.51 0.55
CA LYS A 131 14.08 27.96 0.35
C LYS A 131 14.28 28.76 1.64
N ALA A 132 13.82 28.25 2.78
CA ALA A 132 14.00 28.89 4.08
C ALA A 132 15.49 29.01 4.43
N SER A 133 16.27 27.93 4.24
CA SER A 133 17.71 27.90 4.48
C SER A 133 18.47 28.90 3.58
N ILE A 134 18.14 28.96 2.28
CA ILE A 134 18.74 29.92 1.35
C ILE A 134 18.37 31.37 1.73
N SER A 135 17.10 31.62 2.05
CA SER A 135 16.64 32.96 2.44
C SER A 135 17.28 33.42 3.75
N PHE A 136 17.40 32.53 4.74
CA PHE A 136 18.04 32.82 6.01
C PHE A 136 19.54 33.09 5.81
N GLY A 137 20.22 32.27 5.01
CA GLY A 137 21.61 32.50 4.59
C GLY A 137 21.80 33.85 3.93
N LYS A 138 20.97 34.21 2.92
CA LYS A 138 21.02 35.55 2.29
C LYS A 138 20.80 36.69 3.28
N LYS A 139 19.90 36.53 4.26
CA LYS A 139 19.60 37.58 5.26
C LYS A 139 20.72 37.75 6.29
N VAL A 140 21.39 36.66 6.67
CA VAL A 140 22.51 36.65 7.64
C VAL A 140 23.80 37.14 6.97
N PHE A 141 24.16 36.61 5.80
CA PHE A 141 25.38 36.99 5.09
C PHE A 141 25.25 38.37 4.40
N GLY A 142 24.08 38.72 3.88
CA GLY A 142 23.83 40.03 3.27
C GLY A 142 23.88 41.19 4.26
N ARG A 143 23.55 40.97 5.54
CA ARG A 143 23.72 41.99 6.61
C ARG A 143 25.18 42.22 6.99
N LYS A 144 26.02 41.17 6.97
CA LYS A 144 27.46 41.29 7.25
C LYS A 144 28.17 42.16 6.19
N SER A 145 27.77 42.04 4.92
CA SER A 145 28.38 42.82 3.82
C SER A 145 28.07 44.32 3.90
N LYS A 146 26.85 44.72 4.29
CA LYS A 146 26.52 46.15 4.46
C LYS A 146 27.20 46.79 5.68
N LYS A 147 27.26 46.09 6.81
CA LYS A 147 27.89 46.62 8.03
C LYS A 147 29.39 46.84 7.86
N ASN A 148 30.08 45.96 7.12
CA ASN A 148 31.51 46.13 6.84
C ASN A 148 31.80 47.31 5.88
N MET A 149 30.90 47.60 4.93
CA MET A 149 31.03 48.77 4.04
C MET A 149 30.74 50.11 4.72
N GLU A 150 29.95 50.16 5.79
CA GLU A 150 29.72 51.37 6.58
C GLU A 150 30.91 51.68 7.50
N ILE A 151 31.51 50.65 8.12
CA ILE A 151 32.68 50.81 9.00
C ILE A 151 33.92 51.28 8.21
N GLU A 152 34.07 50.84 6.95
CA GLU A 152 35.17 51.24 6.07
C GLU A 152 34.99 52.65 5.46
N LYS A 153 33.80 53.25 5.59
CA LYS A 153 33.51 54.64 5.17
C LYS A 153 33.62 55.67 6.30
N GLU A 154 33.68 55.23 7.55
CA GLU A 154 33.86 56.07 8.76
C GLU A 154 35.28 56.00 9.33
N SER A 155 36.17 55.21 8.70
CA SER A 155 37.61 55.10 9.02
C SER A 155 38.45 55.92 8.06
#